data_AF-A0A7C3CXY6-F1
#
_entry.id   AF-A0A7C3CXY6-F1
#
_cell.length_a   1.000
_cell.length_b   1.000
_cell.length_c   1.000
_cell.angle_alpha   90.00
_cell.angle_beta   90.00
_cell.angle_gamma   90.00
#
_symmetry.space_group_name_H-M   'P 1'
#
loop_
_entity.id
_entity.type
_entity.pdbx_description
1 polymer ?
#
loop_
_entity_poly.entity_id
_entity_poly.type
_entity_poly.pdbx_seq_one_letter_code
_entity_poly.pdbx_strand_id
1 'polypeptide(L)'
;MIRAGFFTLLLFIISLPIYAADNENDKFSTPWLTANKSHQYLGLGAIALGALTAIVPKPEEDNYKDSLHRKLALSATYLGGAALGTGFVFHYKDLSLHHLFRNPDNLHALFATIGTLGFLVAVNAAPNESHITPGLVGLAGMVTAVKITW
;
A
#
# COMPACT_ATOMS: atom_id res chain seq x y z
N MET A 1 47.12 -22.22 64.89
CA MET A 1 46.49 -23.42 64.29
C MET A 1 45.66 -22.92 63.11
N ILE A 2 46.07 -23.07 61.84
CA ILE A 2 46.20 -24.29 61.00
C ILE A 2 44.86 -24.74 60.38
N ARG A 3 44.84 -24.67 59.02
CA ARG A 3 43.84 -25.17 58.03
C ARG A 3 42.45 -24.51 58.13
N ALA A 4 41.65 -24.33 57.07
CA ALA A 4 41.75 -24.55 55.61
C ALA A 4 40.91 -23.45 54.88
N GLY A 5 40.90 -23.23 53.55
CA GLY A 5 41.47 -23.92 52.40
C GLY A 5 40.39 -24.37 51.40
N PHE A 6 40.09 -23.57 50.36
CA PHE A 6 39.36 -24.02 49.16
C PHE A 6 39.82 -23.24 47.91
N PHE A 7 40.17 -23.98 46.85
CA PHE A 7 40.47 -23.44 45.53
C PHE A 7 39.16 -23.12 44.79
N THR A 8 39.08 -21.97 44.12
CA THR A 8 38.30 -21.84 42.89
C THR A 8 39.09 -21.03 41.88
N LEU A 9 39.67 -21.74 40.92
CA LEU A 9 40.30 -21.20 39.73
C LEU A 9 39.19 -20.69 38.79
N LEU A 10 39.13 -19.39 38.48
CA LEU A 10 38.27 -18.88 37.42
C LEU A 10 39.12 -18.23 36.33
N LEU A 11 38.84 -18.61 35.07
CA LEU A 11 39.63 -18.26 33.90
C LEU A 11 39.73 -16.74 33.70
N PHE A 12 40.97 -16.26 33.54
CA PHE A 12 41.23 -15.05 32.75
C PHE A 12 40.97 -15.38 31.28
N ILE A 13 39.72 -15.25 30.83
CA ILE A 13 39.42 -15.22 29.40
C ILE A 13 39.86 -13.86 28.87
N ILE A 14 40.82 -13.88 27.95
CA ILE A 14 41.39 -12.71 27.31
C ILE A 14 40.28 -12.04 26.49
N SER A 15 39.75 -10.92 26.98
CA SER A 15 38.83 -10.06 26.24
C SER A 15 39.57 -9.31 25.13
N LEU A 16 39.91 -10.01 24.05
CA LEU A 16 40.21 -9.37 22.79
C LEU A 16 38.94 -8.66 22.32
N PRO A 17 38.97 -7.35 22.00
CA PRO A 17 37.86 -6.73 21.30
C PRO A 17 37.79 -7.39 19.93
N ILE A 18 36.73 -8.15 19.69
CA ILE A 18 36.34 -8.53 18.34
C ILE A 18 35.86 -7.24 17.68
N TYR A 19 36.81 -6.51 17.07
CA TYR A 19 36.48 -5.55 16.03
C TYR A 19 35.91 -6.38 14.87
N ALA A 20 34.58 -6.49 14.84
CA ALA A 20 33.91 -6.81 13.62
C ALA A 20 34.34 -5.74 12.60
N ALA A 21 34.82 -6.18 11.44
CA ALA A 21 35.11 -5.25 10.36
C ALA A 21 33.76 -4.81 9.78
N ASP A 22 33.28 -3.65 10.22
CA ASP A 22 32.04 -3.06 9.76
C ASP A 22 32.12 -2.83 8.24
N ASN A 23 31.39 -3.65 7.48
CA ASN A 23 31.34 -3.54 6.03
C ASN A 23 30.56 -2.29 5.62
N GLU A 24 31.28 -1.20 5.31
CA GLU A 24 30.70 0.10 4.93
C GLU A 24 29.82 0.07 3.65
N ASN A 25 29.73 -1.06 2.96
CA ASN A 25 28.83 -1.25 1.82
C ASN A 25 27.42 -1.72 2.20
N ASP A 26 27.16 -2.12 3.45
CA ASP A 26 25.83 -2.55 3.90
C ASP A 26 24.92 -1.35 4.24
N LYS A 27 24.88 -0.37 3.32
CA LYS A 27 24.10 0.87 3.44
C LYS A 27 22.61 0.62 3.27
N PHE A 28 22.00 0.12 4.35
CA PHE A 28 20.56 0.10 4.63
C PHE A 28 19.70 -0.40 3.46
N SER A 29 19.67 -1.73 3.27
CA SER A 29 18.62 -2.34 2.46
C SER A 29 17.24 -2.00 3.07
N THR A 30 16.46 -1.14 2.40
CA THR A 30 15.11 -0.82 2.90
C THR A 30 14.23 -2.06 2.80
N PRO A 31 13.53 -2.50 3.86
CA PRO A 31 12.68 -3.68 3.81
C PRO A 31 11.71 -3.60 2.63
N TRP A 32 11.59 -4.68 1.85
CA TRP A 32 10.76 -4.69 0.64
C TRP A 32 9.27 -4.53 0.95
N LEU A 33 8.85 -4.87 2.17
CA LEU A 33 7.51 -4.66 2.71
C LEU A 33 7.58 -3.77 3.96
N THR A 34 6.87 -2.65 3.94
CA THR A 34 6.68 -1.71 5.06
C THR A 34 5.26 -1.15 5.01
N ALA A 35 4.80 -0.44 6.04
CA ALA A 35 3.48 0.21 6.04
C ALA A 35 3.25 1.07 4.78
N ASN A 36 4.16 2.01 4.49
CA ASN A 36 4.10 2.84 3.29
C ASN A 36 4.20 2.02 1.99
N LYS A 37 5.10 1.05 1.89
CA LYS A 37 5.23 0.22 0.67
C LYS A 37 3.97 -0.62 0.42
N SER A 38 3.34 -1.15 1.46
CA SER A 38 2.05 -1.85 1.36
C SER A 38 0.96 -0.93 0.82
N HIS A 39 0.77 0.25 1.43
CA HIS A 39 -0.18 1.25 0.93
C HIS A 39 0.10 1.65 -0.53
N GLN A 40 1.37 1.91 -0.86
CA GLN A 40 1.82 2.27 -2.20
C GLN A 40 1.53 1.18 -3.23
N TYR A 41 1.89 -0.08 -2.96
CA TYR A 41 1.66 -1.20 -3.88
C TYR A 41 0.18 -1.51 -4.07
N LEU A 42 -0.65 -1.35 -3.03
CA LEU A 42 -2.10 -1.49 -3.14
C LEU A 42 -2.69 -0.40 -4.05
N GLY A 43 -2.29 0.87 -3.87
CA GLY A 43 -2.75 1.99 -4.69
C GLY A 43 -2.30 1.89 -6.15
N LEU A 44 -1.01 1.61 -6.40
CA LEU A 44 -0.48 1.42 -7.75
C LEU A 44 -1.10 0.19 -8.44
N GLY A 45 -1.32 -0.90 -7.69
CA GLY A 45 -2.02 -2.08 -8.18
C GLY A 45 -3.47 -1.78 -8.58
N ALA A 46 -4.20 -1.00 -7.78
CA ALA A 46 -5.55 -0.56 -8.11
C ALA A 46 -5.60 0.25 -9.42
N ILE A 47 -4.68 1.19 -9.59
CA ILE A 47 -4.54 1.99 -10.84
C ILE A 47 -4.21 1.08 -12.03
N ALA A 48 -3.23 0.18 -11.89
CA ALA A 48 -2.82 -0.73 -12.97
C ALA A 48 -3.96 -1.65 -13.41
N LEU A 49 -4.67 -2.27 -12.46
CA LEU A 49 -5.82 -3.13 -12.77
C LEU A 49 -7.02 -2.33 -13.31
N GLY A 50 -7.23 -1.10 -12.85
CA GLY A 50 -8.25 -0.20 -13.39
C GLY A 50 -7.96 0.23 -14.84
N ALA A 51 -6.70 0.54 -15.15
CA ALA A 51 -6.27 0.83 -16.52
C ALA A 51 -6.39 -0.39 -17.44
N LEU A 52 -6.00 -1.58 -16.97
CA LEU A 52 -6.22 -2.84 -17.70
C LEU A 52 -7.71 -3.12 -17.92
N THR A 53 -8.55 -2.90 -16.91
CA THR A 53 -10.03 -3.02 -17.02
C THR A 53 -10.58 -2.17 -18.17
N ALA A 54 -10.07 -0.95 -18.33
CA ALA A 54 -10.53 -0.02 -19.37
C ALA A 54 -10.19 -0.45 -20.81
N ILE A 55 -9.16 -1.29 -21.00
CA ILE A 55 -8.69 -1.72 -22.34
C ILE A 55 -9.00 -3.18 -22.69
N VAL A 56 -9.27 -4.05 -21.71
CA VAL A 56 -9.66 -5.44 -22.02
C VAL A 56 -11.06 -5.50 -22.65
N PRO A 57 -11.31 -6.47 -23.55
CA PRO A 57 -12.64 -6.67 -24.11
C PRO A 57 -13.72 -6.80 -23.05
N LYS A 58 -14.83 -6.08 -23.26
CA LYS A 58 -16.06 -6.27 -22.48
C LYS A 58 -16.65 -7.63 -22.85
N PRO A 59 -17.25 -8.36 -21.90
CA PRO A 59 -17.92 -9.61 -22.20
C PRO A 59 -19.20 -9.42 -22.99
N GLU A 60 -19.58 -10.46 -23.72
CA GLU A 60 -20.95 -10.67 -24.20
C GLU A 60 -21.87 -10.98 -23.00
N GLU A 61 -23.17 -10.71 -23.15
CA GLU A 61 -24.13 -10.65 -22.02
C GLU A 61 -24.25 -11.95 -21.23
N ASP A 62 -24.05 -13.08 -21.91
CA ASP A 62 -24.15 -14.45 -21.39
C ASP A 62 -22.94 -14.89 -20.54
N ASN A 63 -21.77 -14.27 -20.71
CA ASN A 63 -20.52 -14.66 -20.01
C ASN A 63 -19.90 -13.54 -19.13
N TYR A 64 -20.70 -12.56 -18.71
CA TYR A 64 -20.18 -11.42 -17.95
C TYR A 64 -19.53 -11.79 -16.60
N LYS A 65 -20.01 -12.87 -15.95
CA LYS A 65 -19.58 -13.30 -14.61
C LYS A 65 -18.13 -13.78 -14.60
N ASP A 66 -17.69 -14.50 -15.64
CA ASP A 66 -16.33 -15.04 -15.72
C ASP A 66 -15.35 -14.21 -16.55
N SER A 67 -15.85 -13.10 -17.11
CA SER A 67 -15.05 -12.15 -17.88
C SER A 67 -13.81 -11.63 -17.17
N LEU A 68 -12.73 -11.45 -17.94
CA LEU A 68 -11.51 -10.81 -17.46
C LEU A 68 -11.78 -9.36 -17.04
N HIS A 69 -12.64 -8.64 -17.78
CA HIS A 69 -13.09 -7.28 -17.45
C HIS A 69 -13.66 -7.18 -16.02
N ARG A 70 -14.62 -8.05 -15.66
CA ARG A 70 -15.19 -8.09 -14.30
C ARG A 70 -14.15 -8.45 -13.24
N LYS A 71 -13.28 -9.42 -13.52
CA LYS A 71 -12.24 -9.89 -12.59
C LYS A 71 -11.22 -8.77 -12.29
N LEU A 72 -10.80 -8.02 -13.31
CA LEU A 72 -9.91 -6.87 -13.16
C LEU A 72 -10.62 -5.70 -12.44
N ALA A 73 -11.88 -5.40 -12.78
CA ALA A 73 -12.66 -4.33 -12.13
C ALA A 73 -12.85 -4.57 -10.62
N LEU A 74 -13.23 -5.80 -10.24
CA LEU A 74 -13.34 -6.21 -8.84
C LEU A 74 -12.00 -6.12 -8.12
N SER A 75 -10.93 -6.62 -8.74
CA SER A 75 -9.59 -6.58 -8.14
C SER A 75 -9.08 -5.14 -7.97
N ALA A 76 -9.29 -4.25 -8.94
CA ALA A 76 -8.99 -2.83 -8.83
C ALA A 76 -9.77 -2.17 -7.68
N THR A 77 -11.05 -2.52 -7.53
CA THR A 77 -11.92 -2.02 -6.44
C THR A 77 -11.44 -2.51 -5.07
N TYR A 78 -11.12 -3.79 -4.93
CA TYR A 78 -10.61 -4.35 -3.68
C TYR A 78 -9.23 -3.80 -3.30
N LEU A 79 -8.31 -3.66 -4.27
CA LEU A 79 -7.01 -3.03 -4.02
C LEU A 79 -7.17 -1.55 -3.66
N GLY A 80 -8.09 -0.81 -4.28
CA GLY A 80 -8.42 0.57 -3.92
C GLY A 80 -8.97 0.69 -2.50
N GLY A 81 -9.90 -0.20 -2.12
CA GLY A 81 -10.43 -0.28 -0.75
C GLY A 81 -9.35 -0.62 0.28
N ALA A 82 -8.44 -1.54 -0.05
CA ALA A 82 -7.30 -1.87 0.79
C ALA A 82 -6.27 -0.73 0.88
N ALA A 83 -6.06 0.01 -0.21
CA ALA A 83 -5.22 1.21 -0.23
C ALA A 83 -5.81 2.31 0.66
N LEU A 84 -7.12 2.56 0.62
CA LEU A 84 -7.80 3.46 1.56
C LEU A 84 -7.68 3.00 3.01
N GLY A 85 -7.94 1.72 3.28
CA GLY A 85 -7.85 1.17 4.64
C GLY A 85 -6.44 1.31 5.23
N THR A 86 -5.42 0.93 4.47
CA THR A 86 -4.01 1.10 4.87
C THR A 86 -3.60 2.57 4.96
N GLY A 87 -4.06 3.41 4.04
CA GLY A 87 -3.84 4.86 4.07
C GLY A 87 -4.40 5.48 5.34
N PHE A 88 -5.65 5.18 5.69
CA PHE A 88 -6.25 5.64 6.94
C PHE A 88 -5.50 5.14 8.18
N VAL A 89 -5.17 3.85 8.25
CA VAL A 89 -4.46 3.28 9.42
C VAL A 89 -3.06 3.87 9.60
N PHE A 90 -2.31 4.09 8.51
CA PHE A 90 -0.91 4.52 8.58
C PHE A 90 -0.70 6.04 8.51
N HIS A 91 -1.61 6.78 7.86
CA HIS A 91 -1.45 8.20 7.52
C HIS A 91 -2.53 9.14 8.11
N TYR A 92 -3.44 8.70 8.99
CA TYR A 92 -4.46 9.61 9.57
C TYR A 92 -3.88 10.85 10.29
N LYS A 93 -2.63 10.76 10.77
CA LYS A 93 -1.94 11.86 11.47
C LYS A 93 -1.41 12.95 10.52
N ASP A 94 -1.31 12.64 9.23
CA ASP A 94 -0.83 13.56 8.20
C ASP A 94 -1.96 14.50 7.72
N LEU A 95 -3.22 14.14 8.04
CA LEU A 95 -4.41 14.92 7.74
C LEU A 95 -4.53 16.18 8.63
N SER A 96 -5.04 17.27 8.05
CA SER A 96 -5.14 18.57 8.72
C SER A 96 -6.52 19.22 8.57
N LEU A 97 -7.25 19.38 9.67
CA LEU A 97 -8.55 20.07 9.69
C LEU A 97 -8.43 21.58 9.41
N HIS A 98 -7.25 22.18 9.62
CA HIS A 98 -7.02 23.62 9.38
C HIS A 98 -6.68 23.94 7.91
N HIS A 99 -6.26 22.93 7.12
CA HIS A 99 -5.73 23.12 5.78
C HIS A 99 -6.38 22.18 4.75
N LEU A 100 -7.70 21.96 4.86
CA LEU A 100 -8.48 21.00 4.06
C LEU A 100 -8.08 20.94 2.57
N PHE A 101 -8.04 22.07 1.87
CA PHE A 101 -7.71 22.14 0.43
C PHE A 101 -6.30 22.65 0.12
N ARG A 102 -5.39 22.69 1.11
CA ARG A 102 -4.00 23.20 0.97
C ARG A 102 -2.93 22.24 1.48
N ASN A 103 -3.27 21.33 2.39
CA ASN A 103 -2.41 20.21 2.76
C ASN A 103 -2.53 19.12 1.65
N PRO A 104 -1.41 18.62 1.13
CA PRO A 104 -1.41 17.65 0.02
C PRO A 104 -1.96 16.28 0.43
N ASP A 105 -1.76 15.85 1.68
CA ASP A 105 -2.22 14.56 2.20
C ASP A 105 -3.75 14.49 2.32
N ASN A 106 -4.40 15.60 2.70
CA ASN A 106 -5.84 15.78 2.65
C ASN A 106 -6.38 15.63 1.22
N LEU A 107 -5.71 16.28 0.24
CA LEU A 107 -6.11 16.21 -1.17
C LEU A 107 -5.88 14.80 -1.72
N HIS A 108 -4.76 14.16 -1.39
CA HIS A 108 -4.49 12.76 -1.70
C HIS A 108 -5.59 11.85 -1.16
N ALA A 109 -5.92 11.95 0.14
CA ALA A 109 -6.96 11.15 0.77
C ALA A 109 -8.34 11.39 0.14
N LEU A 110 -8.68 12.65 -0.19
CA LEU A 110 -9.92 13.01 -0.87
C LEU A 110 -10.01 12.38 -2.27
N PHE A 111 -8.98 12.57 -3.12
CA PHE A 111 -8.97 12.05 -4.48
C PHE A 111 -8.85 10.52 -4.53
N ALA A 112 -8.13 9.89 -3.59
CA ALA A 112 -8.09 8.44 -3.44
C ALA A 112 -9.45 7.87 -3.01
N THR A 113 -10.18 8.60 -2.16
CA THR A 113 -11.54 8.24 -1.72
C THR A 113 -12.52 8.35 -2.87
N ILE A 114 -12.53 9.47 -3.60
CA ILE A 114 -13.32 9.64 -4.83
C ILE A 114 -12.96 8.55 -5.86
N GLY A 115 -11.67 8.23 -6.00
CA GLY A 115 -11.17 7.19 -6.89
C GLY A 115 -11.74 5.81 -6.59
N THR A 116 -11.63 5.39 -5.33
CA THR A 116 -12.16 4.09 -4.88
C THR A 116 -13.69 4.03 -4.93
N LEU A 117 -14.37 5.12 -4.57
CA LEU A 117 -15.83 5.19 -4.68
C LEU A 117 -16.31 5.14 -6.15
N GLY A 118 -15.57 5.76 -7.08
CA GLY A 118 -15.84 5.65 -8.51
C GLY A 118 -15.77 4.20 -9.01
N PHE A 119 -14.73 3.45 -8.63
CA PHE A 119 -14.62 2.01 -8.92
C PHE A 119 -15.75 1.20 -8.27
N LEU A 120 -16.08 1.46 -7.01
CA LEU A 120 -17.17 0.78 -6.29
C LEU A 120 -18.53 1.00 -6.97
N VAL A 121 -18.85 2.25 -7.35
CA VAL A 121 -20.08 2.58 -8.07
C VAL A 121 -20.11 1.91 -9.44
N ALA A 122 -18.98 1.90 -10.17
CA ALA A 122 -18.89 1.24 -11.47
C ALA A 122 -19.13 -0.28 -11.37
N VAL A 123 -18.53 -0.95 -10.37
CA VAL A 123 -18.74 -2.38 -10.12
C VAL A 123 -20.18 -2.67 -9.68
N ASN A 124 -20.79 -1.81 -8.88
CA ASN A 124 -22.18 -1.98 -8.43
C ASN A 124 -23.21 -1.79 -9.55
N ALA A 125 -22.95 -0.87 -10.48
CA ALA A 125 -23.77 -0.63 -11.66
C ALA A 125 -23.66 -1.73 -12.74
N ALA A 126 -22.55 -2.49 -12.76
CA ALA A 126 -22.32 -3.52 -13.76
C ALA A 126 -23.12 -4.82 -13.50
N PRO A 127 -23.61 -5.53 -14.55
CA PRO A 127 -23.47 -5.19 -15.97
C PRO A 127 -24.62 -4.32 -16.52
N ASN A 128 -25.69 -4.12 -15.74
CA ASN A 128 -26.99 -3.65 -16.24
C ASN A 128 -27.07 -2.13 -16.51
N GLU A 129 -26.21 -1.34 -15.86
CA GLU A 129 -26.22 0.12 -15.94
C GLU A 129 -24.90 0.68 -16.50
N SER A 130 -24.93 1.96 -16.92
CA SER A 130 -23.75 2.64 -17.46
C SER A 130 -22.69 2.91 -16.38
N HIS A 131 -21.64 2.09 -16.38
CA HIS A 131 -20.56 2.09 -15.39
C HIS A 131 -19.25 2.74 -15.89
N ILE A 132 -19.18 3.16 -17.16
CA ILE A 132 -17.95 3.75 -17.73
C ILE A 132 -17.57 5.08 -17.08
N THR A 133 -18.52 5.99 -16.87
CA THR A 133 -18.27 7.30 -16.24
C THR A 133 -17.76 7.18 -14.81
N PRO A 134 -18.43 6.45 -13.87
CA PRO A 134 -17.88 6.27 -12.53
C PRO A 134 -16.55 5.51 -12.54
N GLY A 135 -16.33 4.58 -13.47
CA GLY A 135 -15.05 3.88 -13.62
C GLY A 135 -13.90 4.80 -14.04
N LEU A 136 -14.14 5.70 -15.00
CA LEU A 136 -13.16 6.70 -15.43
C LEU A 136 -12.90 7.76 -14.36
N VAL A 137 -13.94 8.21 -13.64
CA VAL A 137 -13.77 9.08 -12.45
C VAL A 137 -12.95 8.36 -11.38
N GLY A 138 -13.17 7.06 -11.20
CA GLY A 138 -12.41 6.23 -10.28
C GLY A 138 -10.91 6.19 -10.60
N LEU A 139 -10.58 5.88 -11.86
CA LEU A 139 -9.21 5.81 -12.33
C LEU A 139 -8.52 7.18 -12.29
N ALA A 140 -9.19 8.23 -12.78
CA ALA A 140 -8.66 9.59 -12.76
C ALA A 140 -8.42 10.07 -11.32
N GLY A 141 -9.36 9.83 -10.40
CA GLY A 141 -9.21 10.17 -8.98
C GLY A 141 -7.99 9.52 -8.33
N MET A 142 -7.77 8.22 -8.54
CA MET A 142 -6.58 7.55 -8.01
C MET A 142 -5.27 8.06 -8.62
N VAL A 143 -5.23 8.27 -9.93
CA VAL A 143 -4.04 8.84 -10.61
C VAL A 143 -3.74 10.26 -10.10
N THR A 144 -4.76 11.08 -9.91
CA THR A 144 -4.62 12.42 -9.33
C THR A 144 -4.12 12.35 -7.89
N ALA A 145 -4.66 11.46 -7.05
CA ALA A 145 -4.21 11.28 -5.68
C ALA A 145 -2.71 10.95 -5.59
N VAL A 146 -2.26 9.98 -6.38
CA VAL A 146 -0.85 9.61 -6.49
C VAL A 146 0.00 10.82 -6.92
N LYS A 147 -0.42 11.56 -7.94
CA LYS A 147 0.36 12.68 -8.49
C LYS A 147 0.53 13.88 -7.53
N ILE A 148 -0.29 13.98 -6.49
CA ILE A 148 -0.23 15.07 -5.50
C ILE A 148 0.88 14.83 -4.46
N THR A 149 1.18 13.58 -4.11
CA THR A 149 2.15 13.23 -3.06
C THR A 149 3.36 12.44 -3.57
N TRP A 150 3.30 11.83 -4.76
CA TRP A 150 4.38 11.02 -5.38
C TRP A 150 4.83 11.57 -6.76
#